data_AF-A0A970DWW8-F1
#
_entry.id   AF-A0A970DWW8-F1
#
_cell.length_a   1.000
_cell.length_b   1.000
_cell.length_c   1.000
_cell.angle_alpha   90.00
_cell.angle_beta   90.00
_cell.angle_gamma   90.00
#
_symmetry.space_group_name_H-M   'P 1'
#
loop_
_entity.id
_entity.type
_entity.pdbx_description
1 polymer ?
#
loop_
_entity_poly.entity_id
_entity_poly.type
_entity_poly.pdbx_seq_one_letter_code
_entity_poly.pdbx_strand_id
1 'polypeptide(L)'
;MRLRWASGTGRLNRRLARLFRRAFAGKKEERRRKVETVKAFRGATTVDANTREEILAATRELLTELIGRNKIDPRRVISVIFTATPDLNAAFPAEAARQLGYDDWALLDSVEMAVPGSLPRCIRVLLHAYHGDADQEVHHVYLRAAKVLRPDRLPAGD
;
A
#
# COMPACT_ATOMS: atom_id res chain seq x y z
N MET A 1 29.93 -35.37 6.61
CA MET A 1 30.98 -35.88 7.51
C MET A 1 30.30 -36.67 8.63
N ARG A 2 30.37 -38.02 8.59
CA ARG A 2 29.68 -38.93 9.54
C ARG A 2 30.48 -39.04 10.84
N LEU A 3 29.90 -38.66 11.97
CA LEU A 3 30.48 -38.88 13.30
C LEU A 3 29.97 -40.20 13.89
N ARG A 4 30.92 -41.08 14.23
CA ARG A 4 30.70 -42.35 14.93
C ARG A 4 30.24 -42.08 16.37
N TRP A 5 29.22 -42.80 16.83
CA TRP A 5 28.69 -42.71 18.20
C TRP A 5 29.47 -43.65 19.12
N ALA A 6 30.04 -43.09 20.20
CA ALA A 6 30.54 -43.84 21.34
C ALA A 6 29.39 -44.10 22.32
N SER A 7 29.27 -45.37 22.72
CA SER A 7 28.34 -45.92 23.69
C SER A 7 28.67 -45.45 25.12
N GLY A 8 27.73 -44.80 25.80
CA GLY A 8 27.78 -44.57 27.25
C GLY A 8 27.06 -43.30 27.72
N THR A 9 26.21 -43.43 28.75
CA THR A 9 25.50 -42.35 29.52
C THR A 9 24.09 -41.93 29.05
N GLY A 10 23.11 -42.83 29.22
CA GLY A 10 21.70 -42.66 28.82
C GLY A 10 20.79 -41.73 29.65
N ARG A 11 21.31 -40.92 30.59
CA ARG A 11 20.47 -40.04 31.45
C ARG A 11 20.86 -38.55 31.42
N LEU A 12 22.14 -38.20 31.38
CA LEU A 12 22.61 -36.81 31.31
C LEU A 12 22.32 -36.16 29.94
N ASN A 13 22.34 -36.97 28.89
CA ASN A 13 22.14 -36.52 27.50
C ASN A 13 20.69 -36.02 27.22
N ARG A 14 19.69 -36.46 28.00
CA ARG A 14 18.28 -36.10 27.77
C ARG A 14 17.89 -34.72 28.33
N ARG A 15 18.60 -34.21 29.34
CA ARG A 15 18.38 -32.86 29.88
C ARG A 15 19.04 -31.81 28.99
N LEU A 16 20.28 -32.06 28.58
CA LEU A 16 20.99 -31.24 27.58
C LEU A 16 20.24 -31.23 26.24
N ALA A 17 19.82 -32.38 25.71
CA ALA A 17 19.01 -32.42 24.49
C ALA A 17 17.64 -31.73 24.62
N ARG A 18 17.08 -31.59 25.83
CA ARG A 18 15.83 -30.82 26.08
C ARG A 18 16.10 -29.31 26.16
N LEU A 19 17.20 -28.92 26.79
CA LEU A 19 17.66 -27.52 26.82
C LEU A 19 18.02 -27.01 25.43
N PHE A 20 18.76 -27.80 24.65
CA PHE A 20 19.05 -27.49 23.24
C PHE A 20 17.78 -27.45 22.39
N ARG A 21 16.86 -28.42 22.56
CA ARG A 21 15.57 -28.36 21.84
C ARG A 21 14.73 -27.14 22.21
N ARG A 22 14.71 -26.71 23.47
CA ARG A 22 14.00 -25.48 23.88
C ARG A 22 14.66 -24.21 23.35
N ALA A 23 16.00 -24.12 23.42
CA ALA A 23 16.76 -22.99 22.91
C ALA A 23 16.66 -22.81 21.39
N PHE A 24 16.50 -23.92 20.65
CA PHE A 24 16.31 -23.91 19.19
C PHE A 24 14.85 -23.96 18.73
N ALA A 25 13.90 -24.41 19.58
CA ALA A 25 12.47 -24.33 19.29
C ALA A 25 11.98 -22.87 19.32
N GLY A 26 12.42 -22.08 20.31
CA GLY A 26 12.09 -20.64 20.39
C GLY A 26 12.57 -19.84 19.17
N LYS A 27 13.75 -20.18 18.62
CA LYS A 27 14.29 -19.53 17.40
C LYS A 27 13.63 -19.99 16.09
N LYS A 28 12.88 -21.10 16.11
CA LYS A 28 12.20 -21.64 14.92
C LYS A 28 10.84 -20.98 14.71
N GLU A 29 10.16 -20.59 15.79
CA GLU A 29 8.96 -19.75 15.79
C GLU A 29 9.28 -18.31 15.32
N GLU A 30 10.42 -17.78 15.77
CA GLU A 30 10.89 -16.41 15.50
C GLU A 30 11.39 -16.18 14.05
N ARG A 31 11.41 -17.24 13.23
CA ARG A 31 11.85 -17.21 11.82
C ARG A 31 10.75 -17.65 10.85
N ARG A 32 9.47 -17.50 11.19
CA ARG A 32 8.47 -17.29 10.13
C ARG A 32 8.88 -15.99 9.44
N ARG A 33 9.54 -16.10 8.27
CA ARG A 33 9.68 -14.96 7.35
C ARG A 33 8.28 -14.36 7.25
N LYS A 34 8.12 -13.13 7.75
CA LYS A 34 6.91 -12.36 7.54
C LYS A 34 6.71 -12.32 6.02
N VAL A 35 5.73 -13.06 5.52
CA VAL A 35 5.50 -13.14 4.07
C VAL A 35 4.83 -11.83 3.73
N GLU A 36 5.65 -10.89 3.25
CA GLU A 36 5.17 -9.58 2.87
C GLU A 36 4.31 -9.72 1.61
N THR A 37 3.07 -9.26 1.72
CA THR A 37 2.11 -9.34 0.64
C THR A 37 2.04 -8.02 -0.12
N VAL A 38 1.73 -8.09 -1.42
CA VAL A 38 1.41 -6.90 -2.20
C VAL A 38 -0.05 -6.54 -1.93
N LYS A 39 -0.30 -5.27 -1.64
CA LYS A 39 -1.63 -4.70 -1.46
C LYS A 39 -1.85 -3.59 -2.47
N ALA A 40 -3.11 -3.42 -2.87
CA ALA A 40 -3.53 -2.38 -3.79
C ALA A 40 -4.45 -1.38 -3.07
N PHE A 41 -4.13 -0.10 -3.19
CA PHE A 41 -4.80 1.01 -2.51
C PHE A 41 -5.52 1.84 -3.55
N ARG A 42 -6.78 2.21 -3.26
CA ARG A 42 -7.58 3.05 -4.16
C ARG A 42 -7.70 4.44 -3.57
N GLY A 43 -7.48 5.43 -4.42
CA GLY A 43 -7.73 6.83 -4.14
C GLY A 43 -8.69 7.43 -5.19
N ALA A 44 -9.52 8.37 -4.80
CA ALA A 44 -10.20 9.27 -5.74
C ALA A 44 -10.42 10.66 -5.13
N THR A 45 -10.32 11.69 -5.94
CA THR A 45 -10.61 13.08 -5.58
C THR A 45 -11.20 13.83 -6.79
N THR A 46 -11.68 15.05 -6.57
CA THR A 46 -12.16 15.93 -7.63
C THR A 46 -11.51 17.31 -7.55
N VAL A 47 -11.49 18.02 -8.66
CA VAL A 47 -11.05 19.42 -8.72
C VAL A 47 -12.19 20.34 -9.14
N ASP A 48 -12.15 21.58 -8.67
CA ASP A 48 -13.18 22.57 -9.01
C ASP A 48 -12.96 23.16 -10.41
N ALA A 49 -11.70 23.24 -10.85
CA ALA A 49 -11.32 23.73 -12.16
C ALA A 49 -10.24 22.86 -12.82
N ASN A 50 -10.22 22.82 -14.15
CA ASN A 50 -9.15 22.20 -14.94
C ASN A 50 -7.95 23.17 -15.03
N THR A 51 -7.24 23.34 -13.91
CA THR A 51 -5.97 24.08 -13.85
C THR A 51 -4.87 23.17 -13.33
N ARG A 52 -3.62 23.50 -13.67
CA ARG A 52 -2.45 22.74 -13.21
C ARG A 52 -2.37 22.73 -11.69
N GLU A 53 -2.61 23.89 -11.07
CA GLU A 53 -2.52 24.08 -9.63
C GLU A 53 -3.51 23.20 -8.89
N GLU A 54 -4.78 23.17 -9.35
CA GLU A 54 -5.84 22.36 -8.75
C GLU A 54 -5.57 20.85 -8.90
N ILE A 55 -5.21 20.40 -10.11
CA ILE A 55 -4.90 18.99 -10.38
C ILE A 55 -3.77 18.51 -9.46
N LEU A 56 -2.68 19.28 -9.37
CA LEU A 56 -1.53 18.89 -8.58
C LEU A 56 -1.83 18.97 -7.08
N ALA A 57 -2.53 20.01 -6.62
CA ALA A 57 -2.91 20.15 -5.21
C ALA A 57 -3.82 19.02 -4.73
N ALA A 58 -4.89 18.72 -5.47
CA ALA A 58 -5.80 17.64 -5.12
C ALA A 58 -5.11 16.26 -5.17
N THR A 59 -4.20 16.05 -6.13
CA THR A 59 -3.45 14.79 -6.21
C THR A 59 -2.47 14.64 -5.05
N ARG A 60 -1.77 15.71 -4.64
CA ARG A 60 -0.88 15.69 -3.45
C ARG A 60 -1.66 15.38 -2.17
N GLU A 61 -2.81 16.03 -1.98
CA GLU A 61 -3.73 15.77 -0.87
C GLU A 61 -4.13 14.29 -0.84
N LEU A 62 -4.59 13.76 -1.99
CA LEU A 62 -5.02 12.37 -2.12
C LEU A 62 -3.91 11.38 -1.79
N LEU A 63 -2.70 11.57 -2.33
CA LEU A 63 -1.55 10.69 -2.06
C LEU A 63 -1.14 10.75 -0.60
N THR A 64 -1.05 11.95 -0.02
CA THR A 64 -0.68 12.16 1.39
C THR A 64 -1.65 11.43 2.31
N GLU A 65 -2.95 11.56 2.06
CA GLU A 65 -3.98 10.90 2.86
C GLU A 65 -3.95 9.37 2.69
N LEU A 66 -3.78 8.87 1.46
CA LEU A 66 -3.72 7.45 1.16
C LEU A 66 -2.52 6.78 1.85
N ILE A 67 -1.36 7.43 1.80
CA ILE A 67 -0.13 6.98 2.47
C ILE A 67 -0.29 7.05 3.99
N GLY A 68 -0.79 8.17 4.51
CA GLY A 68 -0.95 8.41 5.94
C GLY A 68 -1.90 7.42 6.62
N ARG A 69 -3.12 7.24 6.07
CA ARG A 69 -4.13 6.33 6.65
C ARG A 69 -3.67 4.89 6.70
N ASN A 70 -2.91 4.46 5.70
CA ASN A 70 -2.42 3.09 5.62
C ASN A 70 -1.02 2.93 6.22
N LYS A 71 -0.35 4.00 6.65
CA LYS A 71 1.05 3.99 7.12
C LYS A 71 1.97 3.29 6.09
N ILE A 72 1.79 3.62 4.82
CA ILE A 72 2.60 3.07 3.72
C ILE A 72 4.01 3.63 3.83
N ASP A 73 5.03 2.76 3.84
CA ASP A 73 6.41 3.19 3.67
C ASP A 73 6.63 3.56 2.18
N PRO A 74 6.97 4.81 1.85
CA PRO A 74 7.16 5.24 0.47
C PRO A 74 8.20 4.41 -0.31
N ARG A 75 9.20 3.86 0.37
CA ARG A 75 10.25 3.03 -0.25
C ARG A 75 9.75 1.65 -0.69
N ARG A 76 8.52 1.30 -0.32
CA ARG A 76 7.89 0.00 -0.57
C ARG A 76 6.79 0.06 -1.62
N VAL A 77 6.54 1.24 -2.17
CA VAL A 77 5.63 1.42 -3.30
C VAL A 77 6.27 0.82 -4.55
N ILE A 78 5.51 -0.02 -5.23
CA ILE A 78 5.90 -0.72 -6.46
C ILE A 78 5.55 0.17 -7.65
N SER A 79 4.31 0.65 -7.69
CA SER A 79 3.81 1.48 -8.79
C SER A 79 2.57 2.27 -8.38
N VAL A 80 2.31 3.35 -9.12
CA VAL A 80 1.07 4.12 -9.01
C VAL A 80 0.51 4.37 -10.41
N ILE A 81 -0.74 3.99 -10.61
CA ILE A 81 -1.50 4.28 -11.81
C ILE A 81 -2.51 5.38 -11.47
N PHE A 82 -2.47 6.47 -12.21
CA PHE A 82 -3.41 7.56 -12.14
C PHE A 82 -4.35 7.49 -13.32
N THR A 83 -5.63 7.77 -13.09
CA THR A 83 -6.57 8.09 -14.16
C THR A 83 -7.19 9.45 -13.92
N ALA A 84 -7.41 10.22 -14.98
CA ALA A 84 -8.15 11.47 -14.94
C ALA A 84 -9.29 11.44 -15.96
N THR A 85 -10.44 12.01 -15.61
CA THR A 85 -11.53 12.16 -16.57
C THR A 85 -11.11 13.06 -17.74
N PRO A 86 -11.65 12.87 -18.97
CA PRO A 86 -11.21 13.59 -20.16
C PRO A 86 -11.34 15.12 -20.10
N ASP A 87 -12.14 15.64 -19.17
CA ASP A 87 -12.31 17.06 -18.89
C ASP A 87 -11.16 17.68 -18.07
N LEU A 88 -10.15 16.89 -17.70
CA LEU A 88 -8.91 17.33 -17.06
C LEU A 88 -7.71 17.09 -17.98
N ASN A 89 -7.09 18.17 -18.43
CA ASN A 89 -5.94 18.12 -19.34
C ASN A 89 -4.86 19.17 -19.04
N ALA A 90 -4.98 19.92 -17.95
CA ALA A 90 -4.03 20.98 -17.61
C ALA A 90 -2.72 20.48 -16.98
N ALA A 91 -2.67 19.24 -16.46
CA ALA A 91 -1.47 18.65 -15.89
C ALA A 91 -1.57 17.12 -15.80
N PHE A 92 -0.42 16.46 -15.69
CA PHE A 92 -0.31 15.06 -15.34
C PHE A 92 -0.37 14.89 -13.80
N PRO A 93 -1.31 14.09 -13.26
CA PRO A 93 -1.36 13.80 -11.83
C PRO A 93 -0.05 13.23 -11.26
N ALA A 94 0.67 12.39 -12.01
CA ALA A 94 1.95 11.81 -11.57
C ALA A 94 3.00 12.87 -11.16
N GLU A 95 2.95 14.09 -11.71
CA GLU A 95 3.85 15.16 -11.30
C GLU A 95 3.71 15.51 -9.81
N ALA A 96 2.50 15.38 -9.24
CA ALA A 96 2.28 15.60 -7.81
C ALA A 96 3.09 14.64 -6.94
N ALA A 97 3.28 13.39 -7.37
CA ALA A 97 4.13 12.44 -6.65
C ALA A 97 5.61 12.86 -6.69
N ARG A 98 6.09 13.39 -7.82
CA ARG A 98 7.46 13.95 -7.93
C ARG A 98 7.66 15.15 -7.01
N GLN A 99 6.67 16.04 -6.92
CA GLN A 99 6.73 17.18 -6.00
C GLN A 99 6.76 16.77 -4.51
N LEU A 100 6.26 15.58 -4.18
CA LEU A 100 6.36 15.00 -2.84
C LEU A 100 7.70 14.28 -2.59
N GLY A 101 8.63 14.27 -3.56
CA GLY A 101 9.93 13.61 -3.46
C GLY A 101 9.89 12.11 -3.78
N TYR A 102 8.83 11.62 -4.44
CA TYR A 102 8.71 10.22 -4.84
C TYR A 102 9.29 9.98 -6.25
N ASP A 103 10.55 10.34 -6.44
CA ASP A 103 11.23 10.33 -7.74
C ASP A 103 11.56 8.92 -8.26
N ASP A 104 11.63 7.92 -7.38
CA ASP A 104 11.95 6.54 -7.75
C ASP A 104 10.72 5.66 -8.04
N TRP A 105 9.50 6.20 -7.87
CA TRP A 105 8.29 5.43 -8.12
C TRP A 105 8.04 5.22 -9.63
N ALA A 106 7.54 4.04 -9.99
CA ALA A 106 6.99 3.78 -11.31
C ALA A 106 5.58 4.39 -11.39
N LEU A 107 5.44 5.47 -12.16
CA LEU A 107 4.19 6.23 -12.29
C LEU A 107 3.64 6.11 -13.72
N LEU A 108 2.33 5.98 -13.85
CA LEU A 108 1.64 5.97 -15.13
C LEU A 108 0.34 6.77 -15.03
N ASP A 109 0.13 7.73 -15.93
CA ASP A 109 -1.15 8.41 -16.11
C ASP A 109 -1.92 7.80 -17.30
N SER A 110 -3.24 7.74 -17.18
CA SER A 110 -4.15 7.35 -18.25
C SER A 110 -5.39 8.23 -18.25
N VAL A 111 -6.08 8.29 -19.38
CA VAL A 111 -7.43 8.85 -19.44
C VAL A 111 -8.41 7.83 -18.89
N GLU A 112 -9.33 8.27 -18.04
CA GLU A 112 -10.45 7.47 -17.54
C GLU A 112 -11.54 7.33 -18.60
N MET A 113 -12.29 6.23 -18.56
CA MET A 113 -13.42 6.02 -19.46
C MET A 113 -14.47 7.15 -19.35
N ALA A 114 -14.88 7.67 -20.50
CA ALA A 114 -15.85 8.77 -20.62
C ALA A 114 -17.30 8.26 -20.53
N VAL A 115 -17.74 7.86 -19.34
CA VAL A 115 -19.12 7.36 -19.12
C VAL A 115 -20.08 8.55 -18.95
N PRO A 116 -21.17 8.64 -19.74
CA PRO A 116 -22.18 9.69 -19.58
C PRO A 116 -22.77 9.72 -18.16
N GLY A 117 -22.88 10.92 -17.57
CA GLY A 117 -23.38 11.12 -16.20
C GLY A 117 -22.42 10.69 -15.09
N SER A 118 -21.20 10.23 -15.42
CA SER A 118 -20.19 9.94 -14.42
C SER A 118 -19.62 11.21 -13.78
N LEU A 119 -18.99 11.03 -12.62
CA LEU A 119 -18.44 12.13 -11.84
C LEU A 119 -17.37 12.91 -12.64
N PRO A 120 -17.60 14.20 -12.94
CA PRO A 120 -16.69 15.01 -13.73
C PRO A 120 -15.46 15.42 -12.91
N ARG A 121 -14.41 15.88 -13.62
CA ARG A 121 -13.18 16.43 -13.03
C ARG A 121 -12.59 15.56 -11.92
N CYS A 122 -12.56 14.26 -12.16
CA CYS A 122 -12.17 13.27 -11.16
C CYS A 122 -10.80 12.67 -11.49
N ILE A 123 -9.94 12.66 -10.49
CA ILE A 123 -8.63 12.00 -10.51
C ILE A 123 -8.74 10.77 -9.62
N ARG A 124 -8.25 9.62 -10.11
CA ARG A 124 -8.23 8.35 -9.38
C ARG A 124 -6.83 7.79 -9.33
N VAL A 125 -6.57 7.01 -8.28
CA VAL A 125 -5.29 6.37 -8.01
C VAL A 125 -5.50 4.88 -7.74
N LEU A 126 -4.63 4.06 -8.33
CA LEU A 126 -4.37 2.68 -7.94
C LEU A 126 -2.89 2.55 -7.59
N LEU A 127 -2.58 2.46 -6.30
CA LEU A 127 -1.22 2.33 -5.78
C LEU A 127 -0.98 0.88 -5.36
N HIS A 128 0.13 0.30 -5.80
CA HIS A 128 0.59 -1.02 -5.38
C HIS A 128 1.80 -0.87 -4.46
N ALA A 129 1.78 -1.53 -3.30
CA ALA A 129 2.91 -1.53 -2.38
C ALA A 129 3.03 -2.88 -1.66
N TYR A 130 4.25 -3.21 -1.26
CA TYR A 130 4.44 -4.26 -0.26
C TYR A 130 3.97 -3.75 1.09
N HIS A 131 2.94 -4.39 1.66
CA HIS A 131 2.29 -3.88 2.86
C HIS A 131 1.78 -5.01 3.76
N GLY A 132 2.48 -5.22 4.87
CA GLY A 132 2.02 -6.06 5.98
C GLY A 132 1.77 -7.53 5.64
N ASP A 133 1.10 -8.18 6.58
CA ASP A 133 0.61 -9.55 6.44
C ASP A 133 -0.73 -9.57 5.66
N ALA A 134 -1.16 -10.76 5.26
CA ALA A 134 -2.37 -10.93 4.45
C ALA A 134 -3.64 -10.35 5.10
N ASP A 135 -3.73 -10.34 6.43
CA ASP A 135 -4.89 -9.85 7.18
C ASP A 135 -4.88 -8.34 7.44
N GLN A 136 -3.83 -7.63 7.03
CA GLN A 136 -3.76 -6.19 7.23
C GLN A 136 -4.83 -5.48 6.40
N GLU A 137 -5.67 -4.69 7.09
CA GLU A 137 -6.75 -3.93 6.50
C GLU A 137 -6.21 -2.81 5.59
N VAL A 138 -6.95 -2.54 4.51
CA VAL A 138 -6.63 -1.51 3.52
C VAL A 138 -7.68 -0.43 3.57
N HIS A 139 -7.26 0.80 3.85
CA HIS A 139 -8.11 1.98 3.91
C HIS A 139 -8.01 2.75 2.59
N HIS A 140 -8.99 2.54 1.72
CA HIS A 140 -9.12 3.33 0.49
C HIS A 140 -9.59 4.75 0.80
N VAL A 141 -9.19 5.73 -0.01
CA VAL A 141 -9.45 7.16 0.23
C VAL A 141 -10.30 7.75 -0.88
N TYR A 142 -11.39 8.42 -0.50
CA TYR A 142 -12.29 9.14 -1.40
C TYR A 142 -12.52 10.53 -0.81
N LEU A 143 -12.01 11.56 -1.48
CA LEU A 143 -12.05 12.94 -1.02
C LEU A 143 -13.05 13.76 -1.83
N ARG A 144 -13.45 14.90 -1.28
CA ARG A 144 -14.28 15.90 -1.98
C ARG A 144 -15.54 15.26 -2.59
N ALA A 145 -15.91 15.61 -3.82
CA ALA A 145 -17.06 15.01 -4.49
C ALA A 145 -16.86 13.53 -4.86
N ALA A 146 -15.63 13.00 -4.86
CA ALA A 146 -15.38 11.58 -5.12
C ALA A 146 -15.87 10.64 -4.00
N LYS A 147 -16.24 11.19 -2.84
CA LYS A 147 -16.98 10.49 -1.78
C LYS A 147 -18.20 9.73 -2.32
N VAL A 148 -18.92 10.30 -3.30
CA VAL A 148 -20.11 9.69 -3.89
C VAL A 148 -19.84 8.39 -4.65
N LEU A 149 -18.57 8.11 -5.01
CA LEU A 149 -18.20 6.87 -5.69
C LEU A 149 -18.28 5.65 -4.77
N ARG A 150 -18.24 5.85 -3.44
CA ARG A 150 -18.28 4.80 -2.41
C ARG A 150 -19.08 5.26 -1.18
N PRO A 151 -20.42 5.41 -1.31
CA PRO A 151 -21.26 5.80 -0.19
C PRO A 151 -21.18 4.81 0.99
N ASP A 152 -20.86 3.55 0.72
CA ASP A 152 -20.64 2.49 1.72
C ASP A 152 -19.37 2.67 2.56
N ARG A 153 -18.51 3.65 2.23
CA ARG A 153 -17.24 3.91 2.92
C ARG A 153 -17.16 5.30 3.56
N LEU A 154 -18.26 6.04 3.56
CA LEU A 154 -18.32 7.31 4.26
C LEU A 154 -18.40 7.07 5.76
N PRO A 155 -17.72 7.90 6.60
CA PRO A 155 -17.97 7.90 8.03
C PRO A 155 -19.47 8.17 8.26
N ALA A 156 -20.06 7.54 9.29
CA ALA A 156 -21.42 7.87 9.67
C ALA A 156 -21.48 9.35 10.12
N GLY A 157 -22.18 10.20 9.36
CA GLY A 157 -22.43 11.60 9.72
C GLY A 157 -21.91 12.68 8.77
N ASP A 158 -21.36 12.32 7.60
CA ASP A 158 -21.02 13.26 6.51
C ASP A 158 -22.20 13.53 5.56
#